data_AF-A0A816MK58-F1
#
_entry.id   AF-A0A816MK58-F1
#
_cell.length_a   1.000
_cell.length_b   1.000
_cell.length_c   1.000
_cell.angle_alpha   90.00
_cell.angle_beta   90.00
_cell.angle_gamma   90.00
#
_symmetry.space_group_name_H-M   'P 1'
#
loop_
_entity.id
_entity.type
_entity.pdbx_description
1 polymer ?
#
loop_
_entity_poly.entity_id
_entity_poly.type
_entity_poly.pdbx_seq_one_letter_code
_entity_poly.pdbx_strand_id
1 'polypeptide(L)'
;MVTQDQNNDARFAEIFVKAFVDLVTVDFIQKGEAEIQTQIAGQDKFYNRKTMLQAADMEASTKTPEEICEYFKNPEKIINDTFKKNWDVTNRAIKNIIATLNANYRSTIIQFLQHFEEMKPVLYTYKANETTFITKFVTTSTASDDLNILYKGKCVSSLLRAYFCQQNPLPSKIQLSNVTYQVSDEGMKMLREFPHSQENTSKILLRMTATFDAMSILNLADFAEQCVKRKDSALEAFKNNAETIHTKLQQCADDMKRKFEGKQCKETCPSCHRICDVDHTTFTSLVGTPGNLHDCQLGHWYRALSGMVWDYIDATTGLYEAMSYSKMIKEFYRLKIGS
;
A
#
# COMPACT_ATOMS: atom_id res chain seq x y z
N MET A 1 10.17 33.75 39.70
CA MET A 1 9.19 32.65 39.60
C MET A 1 8.78 32.58 38.14
N VAL A 2 9.44 31.75 37.33
CA VAL A 2 9.11 31.62 35.90
C VAL A 2 7.79 30.86 35.84
N THR A 3 6.70 31.55 35.50
CA THR A 3 5.44 30.90 35.14
C THR A 3 5.69 30.10 33.87
N GLN A 4 6.02 28.81 34.05
CA GLN A 4 6.22 27.87 32.96
C GLN A 4 4.95 27.82 32.13
N ASP A 5 5.10 28.11 30.85
CA ASP A 5 4.02 28.12 29.87
C ASP A 5 3.60 26.67 29.60
N GLN A 6 2.77 26.11 30.50
CA GLN A 6 2.17 24.77 30.39
C GLN A 6 1.48 24.54 29.04
N ASN A 7 1.17 25.62 28.30
CA ASN A 7 0.62 25.57 26.96
C ASN A 7 1.61 24.99 25.92
N ASN A 8 2.92 25.11 26.13
CA ASN A 8 3.90 24.66 25.14
C ASN A 8 4.03 23.13 25.10
N ASP A 9 4.09 22.45 26.24
CA ASP A 9 4.15 20.98 26.28
C ASP A 9 2.85 20.35 25.75
N ALA A 10 1.69 20.95 26.04
CA ALA A 10 0.41 20.52 25.48
C ALA A 10 0.36 20.68 23.96
N ARG A 11 0.87 21.79 23.42
CA ARG A 11 0.99 22.02 21.97
C ARG A 11 1.96 21.04 21.32
N PHE A 12 3.11 20.77 21.93
CA PHE A 12 4.05 19.79 21.40
C PHE A 12 3.48 18.38 21.43
N ALA A 13 2.76 17.99 22.48
CA ALA A 13 2.07 16.69 22.55
C ALA A 13 1.03 16.54 21.43
N GLU A 14 0.28 17.59 21.11
CA GLU A 14 -0.63 17.62 19.96
C GLU A 14 0.08 17.40 18.63
N ILE A 15 1.14 18.18 18.36
CA ILE A 15 1.93 18.06 17.14
C ILE A 15 2.53 16.64 17.04
N PHE A 16 3.01 16.11 18.16
CA PHE A 16 3.63 14.80 18.24
C PHE A 16 2.64 13.67 17.93
N VAL A 17 1.49 13.64 18.60
CA VAL A 17 0.45 12.63 18.38
C VAL A 17 -0.10 12.74 16.96
N LYS A 18 -0.33 13.96 16.45
CA LYS A 18 -0.79 14.17 15.08
C LYS A 18 0.23 13.64 14.07
N ALA A 19 1.51 13.98 14.22
CA ALA A 19 2.56 13.50 13.32
C ALA A 19 2.68 11.96 13.35
N PHE A 20 2.48 11.33 14.50
CA PHE A 20 2.46 9.87 14.62
C PHE A 20 1.29 9.27 13.83
N VAL A 21 0.07 9.79 14.01
CA VAL A 21 -1.13 9.35 13.27
C VAL A 21 -0.96 9.56 11.77
N ASP A 22 -0.43 10.71 11.35
CA ASP A 22 -0.19 11.02 9.94
C ASP A 22 0.77 9.97 9.31
N LEU A 23 1.85 9.59 10.01
CA LEU A 23 2.77 8.55 9.53
C LEU A 23 2.17 7.14 9.55
N VAL A 24 1.39 6.79 10.58
CA VAL A 24 0.62 5.54 10.63
C VAL A 24 -0.30 5.43 9.41
N THR A 25 -0.99 6.52 9.05
CA THR A 25 -1.86 6.58 7.87
C THR A 25 -1.07 6.38 6.58
N VAL A 26 0.09 7.02 6.44
CA VAL A 26 0.96 6.83 5.26
C VAL A 26 1.41 5.37 5.13
N ASP A 27 1.84 4.74 6.23
CA ASP A 27 2.29 3.34 6.21
C ASP A 27 1.16 2.38 5.89
N PHE A 28 -0.04 2.64 6.41
CA PHE A 28 -1.22 1.86 6.07
C PHE A 28 -1.49 1.91 4.56
N ILE A 29 -1.47 3.09 3.94
CA ILE A 29 -1.70 3.22 2.49
C ILE A 29 -0.62 2.45 1.72
N GLN A 30 0.65 2.68 2.00
CA GLN A 30 1.76 2.05 1.27
C GLN A 30 1.74 0.52 1.41
N LYS A 31 1.51 0.01 2.62
CA LYS A 31 1.41 -1.43 2.87
C LYS A 31 0.17 -2.01 2.20
N GLY A 32 -0.95 -1.31 2.27
CA GLY A 32 -2.20 -1.71 1.61
C GLY A 32 -2.06 -1.80 0.09
N GLU A 33 -1.45 -0.81 -0.55
CA GLU A 33 -1.18 -0.82 -2.00
C GLU A 33 -0.30 -2.01 -2.39
N ALA A 34 0.78 -2.27 -1.64
CA ALA A 34 1.67 -3.39 -1.91
C ALA A 34 0.98 -4.76 -1.75
N GLU A 35 0.18 -4.96 -0.70
CA GLU A 35 -0.57 -6.19 -0.48
C GLU A 35 -1.67 -6.40 -1.54
N ILE A 36 -2.38 -5.33 -1.95
CA ILE A 36 -3.38 -5.39 -3.02
C ILE A 36 -2.72 -5.75 -4.35
N GLN A 37 -1.60 -5.11 -4.69
CA GLN A 37 -0.85 -5.43 -5.90
C GLN A 37 -0.39 -6.88 -5.91
N THR A 38 0.15 -7.37 -4.78
CA THR A 38 0.58 -8.76 -4.62
C THR A 38 -0.61 -9.73 -4.76
N GLN A 39 -1.74 -9.43 -4.12
CA GLN A 39 -2.95 -10.23 -4.20
C GLN A 39 -3.46 -10.31 -5.64
N ILE A 40 -3.51 -9.20 -6.37
CA ILE A 40 -3.98 -9.19 -7.76
C ILE A 40 -2.97 -9.89 -8.68
N ALA A 41 -1.67 -9.64 -8.53
CA ALA A 41 -0.63 -10.28 -9.32
C ALA A 41 -0.61 -11.80 -9.14
N GLY A 42 -0.86 -12.29 -7.92
CA GLY A 42 -1.02 -13.72 -7.63
C GLY A 42 -2.22 -14.37 -8.33
N GLN A 43 -3.16 -13.57 -8.84
CA GLN A 43 -4.35 -14.02 -9.54
C GLN A 43 -4.28 -13.78 -11.07
N ASP A 44 -3.18 -13.26 -11.60
CA ASP A 44 -3.01 -12.89 -13.03
C ASP A 44 -3.43 -14.03 -13.99
N LYS A 45 -3.08 -15.28 -13.65
CA LYS A 45 -3.45 -16.46 -14.44
C LYS A 45 -4.96 -16.67 -14.61
N PHE A 46 -5.78 -16.22 -13.66
CA PHE A 46 -7.24 -16.34 -13.67
C PHE A 46 -7.92 -15.20 -14.45
N TYR A 47 -7.17 -14.16 -14.80
CA TYR A 47 -7.62 -13.04 -15.62
C TYR A 47 -7.13 -13.12 -17.06
N ASN A 48 -6.35 -14.15 -17.39
CA ASN A 48 -5.92 -14.42 -18.75
C ASN A 48 -7.08 -14.99 -19.58
N ARG A 49 -7.30 -14.42 -20.77
CA ARG A 49 -8.41 -14.81 -21.65
C ARG A 49 -8.39 -16.29 -22.03
N LYS A 50 -7.22 -16.82 -22.38
CA LYS A 50 -7.06 -18.25 -22.72
C LYS A 50 -7.43 -19.14 -21.55
N THR A 51 -6.97 -18.83 -20.33
CA THR A 51 -7.36 -19.60 -19.14
C THR A 51 -8.86 -19.54 -18.86
N MET A 52 -9.48 -18.36 -18.99
CA MET A 52 -10.92 -18.20 -18.78
C MET A 52 -11.74 -18.98 -19.79
N LEU A 53 -11.33 -18.97 -21.06
CA LEU A 53 -11.99 -19.75 -22.10
C LEU A 53 -11.78 -21.25 -21.93
N GLN A 54 -10.58 -21.71 -21.55
CA GLN A 54 -10.34 -23.11 -21.22
C GLN A 54 -11.20 -23.59 -20.04
N ALA A 55 -11.36 -22.76 -19.01
CA ALA A 55 -12.26 -23.07 -17.90
C ALA A 55 -13.72 -23.18 -18.37
N ALA A 56 -14.15 -22.26 -19.25
CA ALA A 56 -15.48 -22.31 -19.85
C ALA A 56 -15.68 -23.55 -20.75
N ASP A 57 -14.67 -24.00 -21.48
CA ASP A 57 -14.71 -25.23 -22.28
C ASP A 57 -14.90 -26.48 -21.42
N MET A 58 -14.21 -26.55 -20.28
CA MET A 58 -14.38 -27.65 -19.33
C MET A 58 -15.81 -27.69 -18.79
N GLU A 59 -16.41 -26.53 -18.51
CA GLU A 59 -17.79 -26.41 -18.05
C GLU A 59 -18.80 -26.70 -19.18
N ALA A 60 -18.47 -26.44 -20.45
CA ALA A 60 -19.37 -26.61 -21.60
C ALA A 60 -19.89 -28.05 -21.76
N SER A 61 -19.12 -29.05 -21.33
CA SER A 61 -19.53 -30.46 -21.31
C SER A 61 -20.75 -30.75 -20.41
N THR A 62 -21.08 -29.83 -19.50
CA THR A 62 -22.21 -29.92 -18.56
C THR A 62 -23.38 -29.00 -18.92
N LYS A 63 -23.27 -28.27 -20.04
CA LYS A 63 -24.24 -27.25 -20.48
C LYS A 63 -25.24 -27.79 -21.49
N THR A 64 -26.38 -27.12 -21.64
CA THR A 64 -27.39 -27.48 -22.65
C THR A 64 -26.92 -27.11 -24.07
N PRO A 65 -27.48 -27.72 -25.13
CA PRO A 65 -27.16 -27.36 -26.51
C PRO A 65 -27.35 -25.87 -26.84
N GLU A 66 -28.35 -25.22 -26.24
CA GLU A 66 -28.60 -23.78 -26.37
C GLU A 66 -27.46 -22.94 -25.75
N GLU A 67 -26.99 -23.33 -24.56
CA GLU A 67 -25.90 -22.67 -23.86
C GLU A 67 -24.55 -22.86 -24.59
N ILE A 68 -24.33 -24.04 -25.20
CA ILE A 68 -23.18 -24.30 -26.07
C ILE A 68 -23.27 -23.44 -27.34
N CYS A 69 -24.47 -23.30 -27.93
CA CYS A 69 -24.66 -22.40 -29.07
C CYS A 69 -24.39 -20.94 -28.71
N GLU A 70 -24.81 -20.49 -27.53
CA GLU A 70 -24.52 -19.14 -27.04
C GLU A 70 -23.02 -18.95 -26.75
N TYR A 71 -22.32 -20.02 -26.33
CA TYR A 71 -20.87 -20.05 -26.16
C TYR A 71 -20.11 -19.75 -27.46
N PHE A 72 -20.50 -20.38 -28.55
CA PHE A 72 -19.86 -20.12 -29.85
C PHE A 72 -20.25 -18.77 -30.45
N LYS A 73 -21.47 -18.28 -30.17
CA LYS A 73 -21.97 -17.01 -30.72
C LYS A 73 -21.46 -15.77 -29.97
N ASN A 74 -21.31 -15.86 -28.65
CA ASN A 74 -21.00 -14.73 -27.77
C ASN A 74 -19.88 -15.04 -26.75
N PRO A 75 -18.66 -15.40 -27.19
CA PRO A 75 -17.55 -15.74 -26.28
C PRO A 75 -17.17 -14.57 -25.35
N GLU A 76 -17.37 -13.33 -25.78
CA GLU A 76 -17.12 -12.13 -24.98
C GLU A 76 -18.00 -12.05 -23.73
N LYS A 77 -19.27 -12.45 -23.82
CA LYS A 77 -20.19 -12.47 -22.68
C LYS A 77 -19.66 -13.41 -21.59
N ILE A 78 -19.22 -14.60 -21.98
CA ILE A 78 -18.68 -15.61 -21.06
C ILE A 78 -17.36 -15.16 -20.44
N ILE A 79 -16.47 -14.56 -21.23
CA ILE A 79 -15.22 -13.99 -20.70
C ILE A 79 -15.52 -12.92 -19.67
N ASN A 80 -16.44 -11.99 -19.97
CA ASN A 80 -16.80 -10.91 -19.06
C ASN A 80 -17.47 -11.43 -17.78
N ASP A 81 -18.36 -12.42 -17.88
CA ASP A 81 -19.02 -13.06 -16.74
C ASP A 81 -18.00 -13.82 -15.86
N THR A 82 -17.07 -14.53 -16.48
CA THR A 82 -15.99 -15.26 -15.79
C THR A 82 -15.03 -14.30 -15.10
N PHE A 83 -14.63 -13.23 -15.80
CA PHE A 83 -13.81 -12.17 -15.25
C PHE A 83 -14.50 -11.54 -14.03
N LYS A 84 -15.78 -11.19 -14.14
CA LYS A 84 -16.56 -10.62 -13.02
C LYS A 84 -16.59 -11.57 -11.83
N LYS A 85 -16.86 -12.85 -12.04
CA LYS A 85 -16.85 -13.88 -10.99
C LYS A 85 -15.48 -13.98 -10.30
N ASN A 86 -14.40 -14.04 -11.08
CA ASN A 86 -13.03 -14.11 -10.55
C ASN A 86 -12.63 -12.81 -9.84
N TRP A 87 -13.06 -11.66 -10.36
CA TRP A 87 -12.83 -10.36 -9.75
C TRP A 87 -13.56 -10.21 -8.43
N ASP A 88 -14.81 -10.68 -8.31
CA ASP A 88 -15.56 -10.64 -7.06
C ASP A 88 -14.87 -11.43 -5.94
N VAL A 89 -14.24 -12.57 -6.27
CA VAL A 89 -13.42 -13.33 -5.32
C VAL A 89 -12.22 -12.51 -4.84
N THR A 90 -11.47 -11.91 -5.76
CA THR A 90 -10.31 -11.08 -5.44
C THR A 90 -10.69 -9.81 -4.69
N ASN A 91 -11.81 -9.17 -5.05
CA ASN A 91 -12.31 -7.99 -4.37
C ASN A 91 -12.71 -8.30 -2.92
N ARG A 92 -13.28 -9.48 -2.64
CA ARG A 92 -13.50 -9.94 -1.26
C ARG A 92 -12.19 -10.12 -0.51
N ALA A 93 -11.16 -10.71 -1.14
CA ALA A 93 -9.84 -10.85 -0.53
C ALA A 93 -9.20 -9.48 -0.22
N ILE A 94 -9.29 -8.52 -1.14
CA ILE A 94 -8.83 -7.14 -0.95
C ILE A 94 -9.54 -6.48 0.23
N LYS A 95 -10.87 -6.59 0.32
CA LYS A 95 -11.64 -6.05 1.46
C LYS A 95 -11.19 -6.63 2.79
N ASN A 96 -10.91 -7.93 2.83
CA ASN A 96 -10.38 -8.59 4.03
C ASN A 96 -8.97 -8.07 4.39
N ILE A 97 -8.09 -7.90 3.41
CA ILE A 97 -6.75 -7.31 3.62
C ILE A 97 -6.87 -5.91 4.23
N ILE A 98 -7.72 -5.06 3.66
CA ILE A 98 -7.96 -3.69 4.15
C ILE A 98 -8.47 -3.72 5.60
N ALA A 99 -9.44 -4.58 5.91
CA ALA A 99 -9.99 -4.72 7.25
C ALA A 99 -8.94 -5.17 8.28
N THR A 100 -8.12 -6.16 7.94
CA THR A 100 -7.03 -6.65 8.79
C THR A 100 -5.97 -5.57 9.02
N LEU A 101 -5.54 -4.89 7.96
CA LEU A 101 -4.56 -3.81 8.08
C LEU A 101 -5.12 -2.65 8.94
N ASN A 102 -6.37 -2.26 8.72
CA ASN A 102 -7.03 -1.22 9.52
C ASN A 102 -7.02 -1.57 11.02
N ALA A 103 -7.34 -2.82 11.38
CA ALA A 103 -7.28 -3.27 12.77
C ALA A 103 -5.86 -3.21 13.35
N ASN A 104 -4.85 -3.63 12.57
CA ASN A 104 -3.44 -3.62 13.00
C ASN A 104 -2.90 -2.21 13.22
N TYR A 105 -3.16 -1.28 12.30
CA TYR A 105 -2.69 0.11 12.43
C TYR A 105 -3.46 0.88 13.50
N ARG A 106 -4.76 0.61 13.69
CA ARG A 106 -5.51 1.11 14.84
C ARG A 106 -4.92 0.61 16.16
N SER A 107 -4.57 -0.67 16.25
CA SER A 107 -3.90 -1.25 17.41
C SER A 107 -2.55 -0.57 17.68
N THR A 108 -1.80 -0.24 16.64
CA THR A 108 -0.51 0.48 16.75
C THR A 108 -0.68 1.85 17.42
N ILE A 109 -1.71 2.61 17.05
CA ILE A 109 -2.02 3.90 17.71
C ILE A 109 -2.38 3.70 19.18
N ILE A 110 -3.19 2.68 19.50
CA ILE A 110 -3.57 2.37 20.88
C ILE A 110 -2.34 2.02 21.71
N GLN A 111 -1.47 1.14 21.20
CA GLN A 111 -0.25 0.72 21.88
C GLN A 111 0.72 1.89 22.09
N PHE A 112 0.88 2.76 21.09
CA PHE A 112 1.70 3.97 21.21
C PHE A 112 1.23 4.87 22.36
N LEU A 113 -0.07 5.12 22.46
CA LEU A 113 -0.63 5.97 23.51
C LEU A 113 -0.65 5.27 24.88
N GLN A 114 -0.89 3.96 24.89
CA GLN A 114 -0.82 3.15 26.10
C GLN A 114 0.59 3.12 26.68
N HIS A 115 1.62 3.21 25.84
CA HIS A 115 2.99 3.32 26.30
C HIS A 115 3.20 4.57 27.19
N PHE A 116 2.58 5.71 26.84
CA PHE A 116 2.62 6.90 27.71
C PHE A 116 1.83 6.72 29.01
N GLU A 117 0.74 5.95 29.00
CA GLU A 117 0.05 5.57 30.25
C GLU A 117 0.94 4.72 31.15
N GLU A 118 1.70 3.79 30.57
CA GLU A 118 2.61 2.91 31.30
C GLU A 118 3.86 3.65 31.80
N MET A 119 4.26 4.76 31.16
CA MET A 119 5.32 5.64 31.65
C MET A 119 4.88 6.48 32.86
N LYS A 120 3.58 6.77 33.03
CA LYS A 120 3.08 7.67 34.08
C LYS A 120 3.43 7.23 35.51
N PRO A 121 3.30 5.95 35.92
CA PRO A 121 3.72 5.51 37.25
C PRO A 121 5.18 5.87 37.55
N VAL A 122 6.09 5.57 36.61
CA VAL A 122 7.51 5.93 36.73
C VAL A 122 7.65 7.44 36.82
N LEU A 123 7.06 8.19 35.89
CA LEU A 123 7.10 9.66 35.89
C LEU A 123 6.58 10.26 37.21
N TYR A 124 5.51 9.72 37.81
CA TYR A 124 4.96 10.24 39.06
C TYR A 124 5.83 9.91 40.28
N THR A 125 6.49 8.75 40.31
CA THR A 125 7.50 8.43 41.33
C THR A 125 8.64 9.46 41.32
N TYR A 126 9.06 9.91 40.15
CA TYR A 126 10.13 10.89 39.99
C TYR A 126 9.62 12.35 40.07
N LYS A 127 8.34 12.63 39.74
CA LYS A 127 7.72 13.96 39.86
C LYS A 127 7.69 14.45 41.31
N ALA A 128 7.49 13.54 42.28
CA ALA A 128 7.59 13.85 43.71
C ALA A 128 8.99 14.37 44.12
N ASN A 129 10.01 14.11 43.30
CA ASN A 129 11.41 14.51 43.52
C ASN A 129 11.86 15.66 42.58
N GLU A 130 10.94 16.30 41.84
CA GLU A 130 11.17 17.34 40.81
C GLU A 130 12.04 16.91 39.60
N THR A 131 12.45 15.65 39.50
CA THR A 131 13.36 15.17 38.45
C THR A 131 12.72 15.09 37.06
N THR A 132 11.40 15.18 36.95
CA THR A 132 10.68 15.26 35.68
C THR A 132 10.70 16.65 35.03
N PHE A 133 11.16 17.67 35.76
CA PHE A 133 11.40 19.00 35.22
C PHE A 133 12.77 19.08 34.57
N ILE A 134 12.85 19.77 33.42
CA ILE A 134 14.09 19.96 32.65
C ILE A 134 15.29 20.41 33.48
N THR A 135 15.08 21.21 34.53
CA THR A 135 16.15 21.84 35.32
C THR A 135 17.00 20.83 36.09
N LYS A 136 16.40 19.74 36.56
CA LYS A 136 17.06 18.64 37.28
C LYS A 136 17.37 17.43 36.39
N PHE A 137 16.67 17.31 35.26
CA PHE A 137 16.87 16.22 34.30
C PHE A 137 18.15 16.39 33.48
N VAL A 138 18.48 17.65 33.16
CA VAL A 138 19.64 18.01 32.34
C VAL A 138 20.39 19.14 33.04
N THR A 139 21.67 18.93 33.35
CA THR A 139 22.52 19.95 33.99
C THR A 139 23.06 20.93 32.95
N THR A 140 23.18 22.22 33.33
CA THR A 140 23.59 23.30 32.43
C THR A 140 25.08 23.26 32.10
N SER A 141 25.45 23.79 30.94
CA SER A 141 26.74 24.42 30.74
C SER A 141 26.55 25.86 30.22
N THR A 142 27.00 26.84 31.00
CA THR A 142 27.44 28.22 30.65
C THR A 142 26.58 29.15 29.77
N ALA A 143 25.41 28.77 29.23
CA ALA A 143 24.56 29.67 28.44
C ALA A 143 23.66 30.58 29.30
N SER A 144 22.97 31.57 28.70
CA SER A 144 21.97 32.41 29.38
C SER A 144 20.76 31.59 29.84
N ASP A 145 20.05 32.07 30.87
CA ASP A 145 18.97 31.32 31.53
C ASP A 145 17.83 30.90 30.58
N ASP A 146 17.38 31.81 29.70
CA ASP A 146 16.30 31.52 28.75
C ASP A 146 16.72 30.53 27.65
N LEU A 147 17.95 30.67 27.13
CA LEU A 147 18.49 29.75 26.11
C LEU A 147 18.73 28.35 26.72
N ASN A 148 19.10 28.29 27.99
CA ASN A 148 19.24 27.05 28.73
C ASN A 148 17.91 26.31 28.91
N ILE A 149 16.81 27.00 29.18
CA ILE A 149 15.50 26.37 29.33
C ILE A 149 15.08 25.68 28.01
N LEU A 150 15.20 26.40 26.89
CA LEU A 150 14.88 25.87 25.56
C LEU A 150 15.76 24.67 25.19
N TYR A 151 17.09 24.78 25.36
CA TYR A 151 18.01 23.71 24.98
C TYR A 151 17.91 22.48 25.89
N LYS A 152 17.61 22.65 27.18
CA LYS A 152 17.28 21.51 28.04
C LYS A 152 16.01 20.80 27.60
N GLY A 153 14.98 21.52 27.17
CA GLY A 153 13.78 20.89 26.63
C GLY A 153 14.03 20.12 25.32
N LYS A 154 14.92 20.64 24.45
CA LYS A 154 15.40 19.90 23.27
C LYS A 154 16.20 18.65 23.62
N CYS A 155 16.99 18.70 24.70
CA CYS A 155 17.69 17.53 25.23
C CYS A 155 16.72 16.44 25.66
N VAL A 156 15.64 16.79 26.38
CA VAL A 156 14.58 15.83 26.75
C VAL A 156 13.93 15.20 25.53
N SER A 157 13.59 16.00 24.51
CA SER A 157 13.04 15.50 23.24
C SER A 157 14.00 14.52 22.55
N SER A 158 15.30 14.85 22.53
CA SER A 158 16.35 13.99 21.94
C SER A 158 16.52 12.68 22.71
N LEU A 159 16.44 12.71 24.05
CA LEU A 159 16.50 11.52 24.89
C LEU A 159 15.28 10.64 24.68
N LEU A 160 14.10 11.24 24.62
CA LEU A 160 12.86 10.52 24.38
C LEU A 160 12.91 9.80 23.03
N ARG A 161 13.45 10.47 21.99
CA ARG A 161 13.73 9.83 20.70
C ARG A 161 14.70 8.66 20.83
N ALA A 162 15.86 8.86 21.46
CA ALA A 162 16.87 7.82 21.65
C ALA A 162 16.29 6.59 22.37
N TYR A 163 15.47 6.83 23.40
CA TYR A 163 14.74 5.82 24.13
C TYR A 163 13.74 5.05 23.25
N PHE A 164 12.86 5.75 22.53
CA PHE A 164 11.88 5.09 21.65
C PHE A 164 12.53 4.33 20.48
N CYS A 165 13.68 4.82 20.02
CA CYS A 165 14.49 4.18 19.00
C CYS A 165 15.39 3.06 19.56
N GLN A 166 15.24 2.71 20.85
CA GLN A 166 15.98 1.63 21.52
C GLN A 166 17.50 1.77 21.41
N GLN A 167 18.01 3.01 21.43
CA GLN A 167 19.44 3.26 21.40
C GLN A 167 20.10 2.75 22.69
N ASN A 168 21.07 1.84 22.55
CA ASN A 168 21.80 1.26 23.68
C ASN A 168 23.33 1.41 23.46
N PRO A 169 24.06 2.14 24.33
CA PRO A 169 23.55 2.85 25.51
C PRO A 169 22.78 4.13 25.15
N LEU A 170 21.85 4.52 26.05
CA LEU A 170 21.22 5.85 26.00
C LEU A 170 22.28 6.95 26.15
N PRO A 171 22.16 8.08 25.43
CA PRO A 171 23.16 9.13 25.47
C PRO A 171 23.15 9.84 26.83
N SER A 172 24.28 9.78 27.56
CA SER A 172 24.46 10.52 28.81
C SER A 172 24.90 11.98 28.60
N LYS A 173 25.35 12.31 27.38
CA LYS A 173 25.75 13.65 26.94
C LYS A 173 25.08 13.98 25.62
N ILE A 174 24.56 15.19 25.49
CA ILE A 174 23.87 15.68 24.30
C ILE A 174 24.50 17.00 23.89
N GLN A 175 24.95 17.07 22.65
CA GLN A 175 25.52 18.28 22.09
C GLN A 175 24.44 19.04 21.32
N LEU A 176 24.16 20.27 21.74
CA LEU A 176 23.29 21.20 21.02
C LEU A 176 24.10 22.44 20.68
N SER A 177 24.28 22.71 19.39
CA SER A 177 25.18 23.76 18.90
C SER A 177 26.60 23.57 19.47
N ASN A 178 27.12 24.55 20.21
CA ASN A 178 28.47 24.52 20.81
C ASN A 178 28.44 24.18 22.30
N VAL A 179 27.31 23.64 22.81
CA VAL A 179 27.06 23.45 24.23
C VAL A 179 26.79 21.98 24.50
N THR A 180 27.46 21.41 25.51
CA THR A 180 27.28 20.00 25.90
C THR A 180 26.46 19.92 27.17
N TYR A 181 25.32 19.25 27.08
CA TYR A 181 24.41 19.03 28.18
C TYR A 181 24.61 17.61 28.74
N GLN A 182 24.65 17.51 30.06
CA GLN A 182 24.80 16.24 30.77
C GLN A 182 23.45 15.82 31.36
N VAL A 183 23.07 14.57 31.12
CA VAL A 183 21.87 13.97 31.72
C VAL A 183 22.22 13.53 33.14
N SER A 184 21.34 13.81 34.11
CA SER A 184 21.54 13.38 35.48
C SER A 184 21.42 11.86 35.63
N ASP A 185 22.09 11.30 36.63
CA ASP A 185 22.05 9.86 36.91
C ASP A 185 20.64 9.41 37.28
N GLU A 186 19.89 10.21 38.04
CA GLU A 186 18.47 9.99 38.31
C GLU A 186 17.63 9.99 37.02
N GLY A 187 17.89 10.93 36.09
CA GLY A 187 17.19 10.99 34.81
C GLY A 187 17.47 9.75 33.94
N MET A 188 18.72 9.30 33.90
CA MET A 188 19.11 8.07 33.22
C MET A 188 18.49 6.83 33.86
N LYS A 189 18.40 6.78 35.20
CA LYS A 189 17.74 5.71 35.93
C LYS A 189 16.24 5.65 35.60
N MET A 190 15.55 6.80 35.60
CA MET A 190 14.14 6.90 35.24
C MET A 190 13.89 6.38 33.80
N LEU A 191 14.70 6.78 32.82
CA LEU A 191 14.55 6.32 31.43
C LEU A 191 14.73 4.80 31.28
N ARG A 192 15.57 4.17 32.11
CA ARG A 192 15.78 2.71 32.10
C ARG A 192 14.62 1.94 32.75
N GLU A 193 13.83 2.60 33.59
CA GLU A 193 12.65 2.01 34.24
C GLU A 193 11.40 2.08 33.36
N PHE A 194 11.45 2.84 32.26
CA PHE A 194 10.33 2.88 31.33
C PHE A 194 10.10 1.53 30.62
N PRO A 195 8.83 1.21 30.30
CA PRO A 195 8.48 -0.02 29.60
C PRO A 195 9.16 -0.12 28.23
N HIS A 196 9.37 -1.30 27.66
CA HIS A 196 9.98 -1.36 26.32
C HIS A 196 8.97 -0.90 25.25
N SER A 197 9.42 -0.11 24.29
CA SER A 197 8.59 0.28 23.14
C SER A 197 8.42 -0.90 22.17
N GLN A 198 7.21 -1.05 21.61
CA GLN A 198 6.90 -2.06 20.61
C GLN A 198 7.62 -1.75 19.28
N GLU A 199 8.09 -2.77 18.58
CA GLU A 199 8.89 -2.63 17.35
C GLU A 199 8.21 -1.76 16.28
N ASN A 200 6.90 -1.96 16.06
CA ASN A 200 6.15 -1.18 15.07
C ASN A 200 6.07 0.30 15.45
N THR A 201 5.89 0.61 16.73
CA THR A 201 5.88 1.98 17.26
C THR A 201 7.26 2.62 17.07
N SER A 202 8.33 1.91 17.39
CA SER A 202 9.72 2.37 17.20
C SER A 202 10.03 2.69 15.73
N LYS A 203 9.58 1.86 14.77
CA LYS A 203 9.78 2.10 13.33
C LYS A 203 9.15 3.41 12.86
N ILE A 204 7.95 3.73 13.36
CA ILE A 204 7.25 4.98 13.03
C ILE A 204 7.95 6.17 13.69
N LEU A 205 8.32 6.04 14.97
CA LEU A 205 9.00 7.10 15.73
C LEU A 205 10.39 7.46 15.16
N LEU A 206 11.11 6.50 14.57
CA LEU A 206 12.37 6.76 13.86
C LEU A 206 12.20 7.78 12.73
N ARG A 207 11.04 7.77 12.05
CA ARG A 207 10.73 8.70 10.95
C ARG A 207 10.29 10.08 11.43
N MET A 208 10.00 10.25 12.73
CA MET A 208 9.59 11.51 13.34
C MET A 208 10.77 12.41 13.75
N THR A 209 11.94 12.24 13.12
CA THR A 209 13.16 13.00 13.44
C THR A 209 12.92 14.51 13.46
N ALA A 210 12.31 15.06 12.40
CA ALA A 210 12.00 16.49 12.33
C ALA A 210 11.04 16.96 13.42
N THR A 211 10.08 16.11 13.83
CA THR A 211 9.17 16.41 14.93
C THR A 211 9.93 16.49 16.25
N PHE A 212 10.80 15.52 16.54
CA PHE A 212 11.64 15.55 17.74
C PHE A 212 12.58 16.77 17.77
N ASP A 213 13.19 17.12 16.65
CA ASP A 213 14.14 18.25 16.56
C ASP A 213 13.46 19.62 16.77
N ALA A 214 12.17 19.71 16.44
CA ALA A 214 11.35 20.91 16.62
C ALA A 214 10.77 21.06 18.04
N MET A 215 10.66 19.97 18.80
CA MET A 215 10.06 19.97 20.14
C MET A 215 11.05 20.40 21.23
N SER A 216 10.52 21.09 22.25
CA SER A 216 11.22 21.40 23.49
C SER A 216 10.32 21.05 24.67
N ILE A 217 10.58 19.91 25.31
CA ILE A 217 9.73 19.35 26.38
C ILE A 217 10.23 19.86 27.73
N LEU A 218 9.44 20.67 28.42
CA LEU A 218 9.82 21.27 29.71
C LEU A 218 9.50 20.38 30.91
N ASN A 219 8.38 19.66 30.84
CA ASN A 219 7.97 18.69 31.82
C ASN A 219 7.51 17.39 31.13
N LEU A 220 8.32 16.34 31.23
CA LEU A 220 8.04 15.07 30.58
C LEU A 220 6.76 14.40 31.11
N ALA A 221 6.42 14.60 32.38
CA ALA A 221 5.20 14.07 32.98
C ALA A 221 3.96 14.74 32.40
N ASP A 222 3.98 16.06 32.27
CA ASP A 222 2.84 16.81 31.73
C ASP A 222 2.72 16.56 30.21
N PHE A 223 3.83 16.47 29.47
CA PHE A 223 3.83 16.04 28.06
C PHE A 223 3.18 14.67 27.86
N ALA A 224 3.58 13.66 28.66
CA ALA A 224 3.01 12.31 28.59
C ALA A 224 1.50 12.32 28.89
N GLU A 225 1.06 13.08 29.90
CA GLU A 225 -0.36 13.23 30.22
C GLU A 225 -1.15 13.87 29.07
N GLN A 226 -0.58 14.86 28.40
CA GLN A 226 -1.20 15.51 27.25
C GLN A 226 -1.27 14.56 26.03
N CYS A 227 -0.25 13.74 25.78
CA CYS A 227 -0.33 12.71 24.74
C CYS A 227 -1.49 11.74 24.99
N VAL A 228 -1.63 11.27 26.22
CA VAL A 228 -2.73 10.38 26.64
C VAL A 228 -4.10 11.01 26.42
N LYS A 229 -4.28 12.29 26.80
CA LYS A 229 -5.54 13.03 26.61
C LYS A 229 -5.97 13.15 25.15
N ARG A 230 -5.04 12.98 24.20
CA ARG A 230 -5.32 13.00 22.75
C ARG A 230 -5.69 11.63 22.18
N LYS A 231 -5.90 10.60 23.01
CA LYS A 231 -6.21 9.25 22.52
C LYS A 231 -7.45 9.18 21.64
N ASP A 232 -8.56 9.71 22.11
CA ASP A 232 -9.83 9.61 21.38
C ASP A 232 -9.79 10.45 20.09
N SER A 233 -9.17 11.63 20.14
CA SER A 233 -9.00 12.47 18.95
C SER A 233 -8.03 11.86 17.93
N ALA A 234 -6.97 11.17 18.37
CA ALA A 234 -6.07 10.44 17.48
C ALA A 234 -6.77 9.27 16.78
N LEU A 235 -7.60 8.52 17.52
CA LEU A 235 -8.37 7.42 16.95
C LEU A 235 -9.45 7.91 15.99
N GLU A 236 -10.13 9.01 16.31
CA GLU A 236 -11.11 9.61 15.41
C GLU A 236 -10.44 10.20 14.17
N ALA A 237 -9.27 10.83 14.30
CA ALA A 237 -8.49 11.31 13.15
C ALA A 237 -8.09 10.15 12.22
N PHE A 238 -7.60 9.03 12.78
CA PHE A 238 -7.30 7.84 12.00
C PHE A 238 -8.54 7.25 11.31
N LYS A 239 -9.68 7.21 12.01
CA LYS A 239 -10.97 6.75 11.45
C LYS A 239 -11.47 7.67 10.33
N ASN A 240 -11.38 8.98 10.48
CA ASN A 240 -11.75 9.95 9.44
C ASN A 240 -10.82 9.81 8.21
N ASN A 241 -9.54 9.51 8.44
CA ASN A 241 -8.62 9.17 7.36
C ASN A 241 -8.97 7.82 6.72
N ALA A 242 -9.61 6.88 7.43
CA ALA A 242 -9.91 5.54 6.92
C ALA A 242 -10.82 5.56 5.68
N GLU A 243 -11.75 6.51 5.56
CA GLU A 243 -12.56 6.67 4.34
C GLU A 243 -11.69 7.08 3.14
N THR A 244 -10.76 8.01 3.36
CA THR A 244 -9.78 8.43 2.35
C THR A 244 -8.84 7.28 1.98
N ILE A 245 -8.39 6.51 2.97
CA ILE A 245 -7.53 5.34 2.77
C ILE A 245 -8.29 4.27 1.97
N HIS A 246 -9.53 3.95 2.33
CA HIS A 246 -10.33 2.98 1.61
C HIS A 246 -10.56 3.43 0.16
N THR A 247 -10.81 4.72 -0.07
CA THR A 247 -10.96 5.26 -1.43
C THR A 247 -9.67 5.08 -2.24
N LYS A 248 -8.50 5.42 -1.68
CA LYS A 248 -7.20 5.24 -2.36
C LYS A 248 -6.89 3.77 -2.66
N LEU A 249 -7.12 2.89 -1.69
CA LEU A 249 -6.86 1.46 -1.85
C LEU A 249 -7.84 0.83 -2.86
N GLN A 250 -9.10 1.28 -2.88
CA GLN A 250 -10.06 0.85 -3.90
C GLN A 250 -9.66 1.37 -5.29
N GLN A 251 -9.20 2.62 -5.40
CA GLN A 251 -8.69 3.15 -6.65
C GLN A 251 -7.48 2.37 -7.16
N CYS A 252 -6.57 1.95 -6.27
CA CYS A 252 -5.46 1.06 -6.64
C CYS A 252 -5.96 -0.27 -7.22
N ALA A 253 -6.98 -0.88 -6.58
CA ALA A 253 -7.60 -2.10 -7.09
C ALA A 253 -8.28 -1.88 -8.46
N ASP A 254 -9.00 -0.76 -8.64
CA ASP A 254 -9.70 -0.44 -9.88
C ASP A 254 -8.72 -0.11 -11.02
N ASP A 255 -7.61 0.58 -10.74
CA ASP A 255 -6.53 0.84 -11.70
C ASP A 255 -5.92 -0.48 -12.18
N MET A 256 -5.71 -1.42 -11.27
CA MET A 256 -5.22 -2.75 -11.61
C MET A 256 -6.27 -3.55 -12.38
N LYS A 257 -7.56 -3.48 -12.01
CA LYS A 257 -8.68 -4.09 -12.75
C LYS A 257 -8.70 -3.66 -14.21
N ARG A 258 -8.56 -2.35 -14.46
CA ARG A 258 -8.58 -1.76 -15.80
C ARG A 258 -7.45 -2.30 -16.68
N LYS A 259 -6.29 -2.66 -16.11
CA LYS A 259 -5.20 -3.31 -16.86
C LYS A 259 -5.60 -4.69 -17.39
N PHE A 260 -6.57 -5.37 -16.77
CA PHE A 260 -7.07 -6.66 -17.23
C PHE A 260 -8.22 -6.50 -18.22
N GLU A 261 -9.16 -5.58 -17.94
CA GLU A 261 -10.26 -5.27 -18.87
C GLU A 261 -9.71 -4.74 -20.21
N GLY A 262 -8.59 -4.01 -20.21
CA GLY A 262 -7.95 -3.45 -21.41
C GLY A 262 -7.05 -4.41 -22.20
N LYS A 263 -6.78 -5.63 -21.72
CA LYS A 263 -5.91 -6.62 -22.42
C LYS A 263 -6.63 -7.37 -23.56
N GLN A 264 -7.89 -7.06 -23.83
CA GLN A 264 -8.68 -7.81 -24.80
C GLN A 264 -8.32 -7.42 -26.24
N CYS A 265 -7.84 -8.41 -27.02
CA CYS A 265 -7.83 -8.29 -28.47
C CYS A 265 -9.27 -8.15 -29.00
N LYS A 266 -9.50 -7.13 -29.83
CA LYS A 266 -10.79 -6.88 -30.49
C LYS A 266 -10.84 -7.39 -31.93
N GLU A 267 -9.74 -7.94 -32.43
CA GLU A 267 -9.66 -8.51 -33.78
C GLU A 267 -10.45 -9.81 -33.87
N THR A 268 -11.05 -10.05 -35.04
CA THR A 268 -11.77 -11.29 -35.34
C THR A 268 -10.95 -12.16 -36.28
N CYS A 269 -10.95 -13.46 -36.03
CA CYS A 269 -10.33 -14.45 -36.89
C CYS A 269 -10.96 -14.38 -38.29
N PRO A 270 -10.17 -14.20 -39.35
CA PRO A 270 -10.70 -14.14 -40.72
C PRO A 270 -11.42 -15.42 -41.16
N SER A 271 -11.00 -16.58 -40.61
CA SER A 271 -11.50 -17.89 -41.03
C SER A 271 -12.82 -18.26 -40.36
N CYS A 272 -12.99 -17.94 -39.07
CA CYS A 272 -14.18 -18.32 -38.31
C CYS A 272 -14.96 -17.15 -37.72
N HIS A 273 -14.51 -15.91 -37.95
CA HIS A 273 -15.09 -14.66 -37.44
C HIS A 273 -15.21 -14.54 -35.91
N ARG A 274 -14.61 -15.48 -35.16
CA ARG A 274 -14.52 -15.43 -33.69
C ARG A 274 -13.49 -14.40 -33.24
N ILE A 275 -13.74 -13.70 -32.15
CA ILE A 275 -12.78 -12.77 -31.54
C ILE A 275 -11.51 -13.53 -31.12
N CYS A 276 -10.34 -12.93 -31.32
CA CYS A 276 -9.05 -13.48 -30.91
C CYS A 276 -9.03 -13.84 -29.42
N ASP A 277 -8.42 -14.98 -29.10
CA ASP A 277 -8.35 -15.52 -27.74
C ASP A 277 -7.07 -15.09 -26.98
N VAL A 278 -6.17 -14.35 -27.64
CA VAL A 278 -4.92 -13.79 -27.07
C VAL A 278 -5.17 -12.46 -26.37
N ASP A 279 -4.54 -12.29 -25.21
CA ASP A 279 -4.41 -11.00 -24.55
C ASP A 279 -3.31 -10.18 -25.24
N HIS A 280 -3.68 -9.08 -25.90
CA HIS A 280 -2.70 -8.11 -26.40
C HIS A 280 -2.57 -6.98 -25.39
N THR A 281 -1.36 -6.71 -24.94
CA THR A 281 -1.07 -5.43 -24.31
C THR A 281 -1.25 -4.32 -25.34
N THR A 282 -1.69 -3.13 -24.93
CA THR A 282 -1.89 -1.93 -25.77
C THR A 282 -0.70 -1.50 -26.63
N PHE A 283 0.45 -2.16 -26.53
CA PHE A 283 1.51 -2.04 -27.51
C PHE A 283 1.08 -2.71 -28.81
N THR A 284 0.80 -1.87 -29.81
CA THR A 284 0.85 -2.22 -31.22
C THR A 284 2.26 -2.74 -31.54
N SER A 285 2.45 -4.03 -31.33
CA SER A 285 3.63 -4.75 -31.76
C SER A 285 3.76 -4.60 -33.28
N LEU A 286 4.99 -4.38 -33.77
CA LEU A 286 5.24 -4.17 -35.19
C LEU A 286 4.67 -5.35 -36.00
N VAL A 287 4.08 -5.04 -37.14
CA VAL A 287 3.61 -5.97 -38.17
C VAL A 287 4.62 -7.11 -38.36
N GLY A 288 4.19 -8.35 -38.17
CA GLY A 288 5.02 -9.56 -38.34
C GLY A 288 5.84 -10.01 -37.12
N THR A 289 5.82 -9.27 -36.00
CA THR A 289 6.52 -9.70 -34.77
C THR A 289 5.77 -10.81 -34.02
N PRO A 290 6.46 -11.65 -33.21
CA PRO A 290 5.82 -12.66 -32.37
C PRO A 290 4.76 -12.09 -31.41
N GLY A 291 4.90 -10.82 -31.01
CA GLY A 291 3.94 -10.12 -30.17
C GLY A 291 2.67 -9.66 -30.89
N ASN A 292 2.52 -9.92 -32.19
CA ASN A 292 1.33 -9.63 -33.00
C ASN A 292 0.66 -10.94 -33.49
N LEU A 293 0.88 -12.03 -32.76
CA LEU A 293 0.26 -13.32 -33.05
C LEU A 293 -1.14 -13.36 -32.43
N HIS A 294 -2.14 -13.56 -33.26
CA HIS A 294 -3.51 -13.82 -32.85
C HIS A 294 -3.78 -15.31 -33.01
N ASP A 295 -4.49 -15.87 -32.05
CA ASP A 295 -5.01 -17.23 -32.14
C ASP A 295 -6.52 -17.24 -31.89
N CYS A 296 -7.15 -18.33 -32.34
CA CYS A 296 -8.44 -18.73 -31.83
C CYS A 296 -8.43 -20.21 -31.47
N GLN A 297 -9.33 -20.63 -30.58
CA GLN A 297 -9.42 -21.99 -30.04
C GLN A 297 -9.66 -23.10 -31.07
N LEU A 298 -10.08 -22.75 -32.29
CA LEU A 298 -10.15 -23.70 -33.41
C LEU A 298 -8.78 -24.04 -34.00
N GLY A 299 -7.69 -23.53 -33.41
CA GLY A 299 -6.33 -23.75 -33.89
C GLY A 299 -5.91 -22.83 -35.02
N HIS A 300 -6.71 -21.81 -35.36
CA HIS A 300 -6.32 -20.81 -36.35
C HIS A 300 -5.35 -19.83 -35.74
N TRP A 301 -4.19 -19.66 -36.37
CA TRP A 301 -3.23 -18.62 -36.03
C TRP A 301 -3.17 -17.61 -37.17
N TYR A 302 -3.19 -16.32 -36.83
CA TYR A 302 -3.03 -15.24 -37.79
C TYR A 302 -2.19 -14.11 -37.21
N ARG A 303 -1.52 -13.34 -38.05
CA ARG A 303 -0.84 -12.11 -37.65
C ARG A 303 -1.57 -10.94 -38.27
N ALA A 304 -1.95 -9.93 -37.48
CA ALA A 304 -2.60 -8.74 -38.01
C ALA A 304 -1.54 -7.89 -38.74
N LEU A 305 -1.39 -8.11 -40.05
CA LEU A 305 -0.58 -7.26 -40.90
C LEU A 305 -1.49 -6.12 -41.36
N SER A 306 -1.17 -4.86 -40.99
CA SER A 306 -1.97 -3.65 -41.25
C SER A 306 -2.50 -3.50 -42.69
N GLY A 307 -3.56 -4.25 -43.02
CA GLY A 307 -4.35 -4.14 -44.24
C GLY A 307 -3.83 -4.77 -45.53
N MET A 308 -2.75 -5.59 -45.61
CA MET A 308 -2.26 -5.99 -46.95
C MET A 308 -1.87 -7.46 -47.26
N VAL A 309 -1.56 -8.34 -46.31
CA VAL A 309 -1.34 -9.79 -46.58
C VAL A 309 -1.76 -10.57 -45.33
N TRP A 310 -2.34 -11.77 -45.47
CA TRP A 310 -2.64 -12.64 -44.33
C TRP A 310 -1.67 -13.83 -44.37
N ASP A 311 -0.90 -14.01 -43.31
CA ASP A 311 -0.17 -15.27 -43.08
C ASP A 311 -1.12 -16.20 -42.33
N TYR A 312 -1.65 -17.20 -43.04
CA TYR A 312 -2.48 -18.26 -42.48
C TYR A 312 -1.62 -19.52 -42.30
N ILE A 313 -1.67 -20.09 -41.10
CA ILE A 313 -1.07 -21.40 -40.81
C ILE A 313 -2.20 -22.31 -40.33
N ASP A 314 -2.48 -23.34 -41.13
CA ASP A 314 -3.35 -24.42 -40.72
C ASP A 314 -2.56 -25.37 -39.81
N ALA A 315 -2.95 -25.43 -38.53
CA ALA A 315 -2.30 -26.26 -37.53
C ALA A 315 -2.44 -27.78 -37.79
N THR A 316 -3.39 -28.21 -38.61
CA THR A 316 -3.56 -29.63 -38.97
C THR A 316 -2.69 -30.07 -40.15
N THR A 317 -2.31 -29.15 -41.03
CA THR A 317 -1.53 -29.48 -42.23
C THR A 317 -0.10 -28.90 -42.21
N GLY A 318 0.20 -27.96 -41.31
CA GLY A 318 1.50 -27.32 -41.19
C GLY A 318 1.91 -26.47 -42.40
N LEU A 319 0.97 -26.20 -43.32
CA LEU A 319 1.24 -25.46 -44.54
C LEU A 319 1.31 -23.96 -44.29
N TYR A 320 2.41 -23.37 -44.73
CA TYR A 320 2.66 -21.93 -44.75
C TYR A 320 2.19 -21.37 -46.10
N GLU A 321 1.09 -20.62 -46.12
CA GLU A 321 0.74 -19.83 -47.31
C GLU A 321 0.59 -18.36 -46.93
N ALA A 322 1.53 -17.54 -47.40
CA ALA A 322 1.34 -16.10 -47.48
C ALA A 322 0.30 -15.81 -48.57
N MET A 323 -0.96 -15.64 -48.18
CA MET A 323 -2.05 -15.35 -49.10
C MET A 323 -2.29 -13.85 -49.18
N SER A 324 -2.11 -13.27 -50.37
CA SER A 324 -2.56 -11.91 -50.61
C SER A 324 -4.09 -11.83 -50.49
N TYR A 325 -4.59 -10.68 -50.03
CA TYR A 325 -6.03 -10.44 -49.82
C TYR A 325 -6.88 -10.78 -51.07
N SER A 326 -6.33 -10.52 -52.27
CA SER A 326 -6.98 -10.84 -53.55
C SER A 326 -7.04 -12.34 -53.87
N LYS A 327 -6.07 -13.13 -53.38
CA LYS A 327 -6.05 -14.60 -53.52
C LYS A 327 -7.05 -15.25 -52.54
N MET A 328 -7.14 -14.72 -51.32
CA MET A 328 -8.11 -15.16 -50.31
C MET A 328 -9.56 -14.92 -50.74
N ILE A 329 -9.89 -13.73 -51.25
CA ILE A 329 -11.24 -13.46 -51.79
C ILE A 329 -11.56 -14.39 -52.96
N LYS A 330 -10.60 -14.66 -53.86
CA LYS A 330 -10.82 -15.58 -54.99
C LYS A 330 -11.06 -17.02 -54.56
N GLU A 331 -10.36 -17.53 -53.55
CA GLU A 331 -10.53 -18.90 -53.04
C GLU A 331 -11.80 -19.04 -52.19
N PHE A 332 -12.06 -18.11 -51.25
CA PHE A 332 -13.24 -18.17 -50.37
C PHE A 332 -14.57 -17.91 -51.11
N TYR A 333 -14.60 -16.99 -52.10
CA TYR A 333 -15.81 -16.73 -52.87
C TYR A 333 -16.01 -17.70 -54.06
N ARG A 334 -15.00 -18.47 -54.47
CA ARG A 334 -15.19 -19.57 -55.43
C ARG A 334 -16.06 -20.69 -54.86
N LEU A 335 -16.00 -20.92 -53.54
CA LEU A 335 -16.83 -21.92 -52.86
C LEU A 335 -18.32 -21.56 -52.77
N LYS A 336 -18.75 -20.39 -53.27
CA LYS A 336 -20.18 -19.98 -53.30
C LYS A 336 -20.75 -19.70 -54.71
N ILE A 337 -20.02 -19.94 -55.79
CA ILE A 337 -20.55 -19.81 -57.18
C ILE A 337 -20.38 -21.12 -57.96
N GLY A 338 -20.50 -22.26 -57.28
CA GLY A 338 -20.34 -23.57 -57.90
C GLY A 338 -20.76 -24.72 -56.99
N SER A 339 -22.02 -24.73 -56.59
CA SER A 339 -22.74 -25.91 -56.11
C SER A 339 -24.22 -25.75 -56.41
#